data_AF-A0A139TMY5-F1
#
_entry.id   AF-A0A139TMY5-F1
#
_cell.length_a   1.000
_cell.length_b   1.000
_cell.length_c   1.000
_cell.angle_alpha   90.00
_cell.angle_beta   90.00
_cell.angle_gamma   90.00
#
_symmetry.space_group_name_H-M   'P 1'
#
loop_
_entity.id
_entity.type
_entity.pdbx_description
1 polymer ?
#
loop_
_entity_poly.entity_id
_entity_poly.type
_entity_poly.pdbx_seq_one_letter_code
_entity_poly.pdbx_strand_id
1 'polypeptide(L)'
;MKNIKTIALIYALSTYCSACYGDIFKINRIGPEILEADPEVLKNLSYDPPGQDLLSHEQNREAWQTFVKTYETPVRKVQDWYNSITDKESADAAADSFNKDVLPILKKLTGSSAEMKKQVLDIPASPEMQKFILLRILQLQSRLLVIFSPMQEERQMHSNTCYCGSKLLFETILGLTAPSSRAISQFLGSRSETEEDMKATFQEPWGTEPP
;
A
#
# COMPACT_ATOMS: atom_id res chain seq x y z
N MET A 1 -29.61 -18.68 -23.66
CA MET A 1 -29.79 -17.21 -23.44
C MET A 1 -29.75 -16.84 -21.96
N LYS A 2 -28.72 -17.29 -21.23
CA LYS A 2 -28.37 -16.83 -19.87
C LYS A 2 -26.90 -16.48 -19.94
N ASN A 3 -26.55 -15.20 -20.12
CA ASN A 3 -25.19 -14.68 -19.82
C ASN A 3 -24.97 -13.23 -20.25
N ILE A 4 -25.77 -12.67 -21.15
CA ILE A 4 -25.51 -11.29 -21.62
C ILE A 4 -25.77 -10.25 -20.50
N LYS A 5 -26.77 -10.47 -19.64
CA LYS A 5 -27.05 -9.59 -18.49
C LYS A 5 -26.02 -9.72 -17.35
N THR A 6 -25.45 -10.92 -17.15
CA THR A 6 -24.42 -11.17 -16.12
C THR A 6 -23.06 -10.62 -16.55
N ILE A 7 -22.71 -10.77 -17.83
CA ILE A 7 -21.47 -10.21 -18.40
C ILE A 7 -21.52 -8.68 -18.40
N ALA A 8 -22.67 -8.06 -18.68
CA ALA A 8 -22.85 -6.62 -18.60
C ALA A 8 -22.72 -6.08 -17.16
N LEU A 9 -23.17 -6.84 -16.15
CA LEU A 9 -23.02 -6.45 -14.73
C LEU A 9 -21.56 -6.55 -14.26
N ILE A 10 -20.82 -7.57 -14.73
CA ILE A 10 -19.38 -7.73 -14.45
C ILE A 10 -18.59 -6.61 -15.12
N TYR A 11 -18.87 -6.29 -16.38
CA TYR A 11 -18.25 -5.15 -17.06
C TYR A 11 -18.64 -3.81 -16.44
N ALA A 12 -19.87 -3.65 -15.93
CA ALA A 12 -20.27 -2.45 -15.20
C ALA A 12 -19.56 -2.36 -13.84
N LEU A 13 -19.35 -3.46 -13.11
CA LEU A 13 -18.53 -3.47 -11.89
C LEU A 13 -17.06 -3.20 -12.20
N SER A 14 -16.51 -3.71 -13.31
CA SER A 14 -15.13 -3.45 -13.73
C SER A 14 -14.91 -2.04 -14.28
N THR A 15 -15.90 -1.43 -14.93
CA THR A 15 -15.80 -0.07 -15.48
C THR A 15 -16.25 1.00 -14.50
N TYR A 16 -17.18 0.73 -13.58
CA TYR A 16 -17.49 1.63 -12.46
C TYR A 16 -16.38 1.60 -11.39
N CYS A 17 -15.73 0.43 -11.20
CA CYS A 17 -14.42 0.33 -10.53
C CYS A 17 -13.23 0.77 -11.40
N SER A 18 -13.43 1.46 -12.52
CA SER A 18 -12.34 2.08 -13.30
C SER A 18 -12.58 3.58 -13.54
N ALA A 19 -13.83 4.02 -13.65
CA ALA A 19 -14.18 5.43 -13.80
C ALA A 19 -14.22 6.22 -12.48
N CYS A 20 -14.22 5.55 -11.32
CA CYS A 20 -14.02 6.17 -9.99
C CYS A 20 -12.84 5.54 -9.21
N TYR A 21 -12.08 4.65 -9.86
CA TYR A 21 -11.16 3.68 -9.25
C TYR A 21 -10.02 3.34 -10.23
N GLY A 22 -9.50 4.35 -10.93
CA GLY A 22 -8.64 4.22 -12.11
C GLY A 22 -7.31 3.47 -11.96
N ASP A 23 -6.84 3.18 -10.75
CA ASP A 23 -5.46 2.72 -10.55
C ASP A 23 -5.30 1.31 -9.95
N ILE A 24 -6.33 0.71 -9.36
CA ILE A 24 -6.15 -0.51 -8.55
C ILE A 24 -5.73 -1.73 -9.39
N PHE A 25 -6.23 -1.84 -10.62
CA PHE A 25 -5.88 -2.94 -11.52
C PHE A 25 -4.60 -2.71 -12.34
N LYS A 26 -4.05 -1.49 -12.34
CA LYS A 26 -2.73 -1.22 -12.94
C LYS A 26 -1.59 -1.30 -11.92
N ILE A 27 -1.88 -1.18 -10.63
CA ILE A 27 -0.84 -1.14 -9.59
C ILE A 27 -0.16 -2.50 -9.37
N ASN A 28 -0.84 -3.63 -9.58
CA ASN A 28 -0.18 -4.96 -9.61
C ASN A 28 0.77 -5.13 -10.81
N ARG A 29 0.90 -4.10 -11.64
CA ARG A 29 1.82 -4.01 -12.78
C ARG A 29 2.39 -2.59 -12.91
N ILE A 30 2.83 -1.96 -11.83
CA ILE A 30 3.89 -0.95 -11.95
C ILE A 30 5.17 -1.74 -12.23
N GLY A 31 5.32 -2.16 -13.49
CA GLY A 31 6.58 -2.69 -13.98
C GLY A 31 7.65 -1.58 -13.96
N PRO A 32 8.93 -1.95 -14.09
CA PRO A 32 10.04 -1.01 -14.22
C PRO A 32 9.75 0.12 -15.23
N GLU A 33 9.00 -0.22 -16.29
CA GLU A 33 8.57 0.68 -17.36
C GLU A 33 7.80 1.94 -16.90
N ILE A 34 6.96 1.85 -15.86
CA ILE A 34 6.20 3.01 -15.35
C ILE A 34 7.08 3.88 -14.43
N LEU A 35 8.01 3.27 -13.71
CA LEU A 35 9.00 3.98 -12.88
C LEU A 35 10.01 4.74 -13.74
N GLU A 36 10.34 4.21 -14.91
CA GLU A 36 11.18 4.87 -15.91
C GLU A 36 10.43 5.97 -16.67
N ALA A 37 9.11 5.82 -16.88
CA ALA A 37 8.30 6.76 -17.64
C ALA A 37 7.87 8.01 -16.86
N ASP A 38 7.63 7.90 -15.54
CA ASP A 38 7.23 9.05 -14.72
C ASP A 38 7.71 8.93 -13.24
N PRO A 39 8.92 9.41 -12.93
CA PRO A 39 9.45 9.41 -11.56
C PRO A 39 8.69 10.35 -10.62
N GLU A 40 7.86 11.28 -11.12
CA GLU A 40 7.03 12.18 -10.29
C GLU A 40 5.81 11.45 -9.68
N VAL A 41 5.44 10.28 -10.20
CA VAL A 41 4.46 9.37 -9.57
C VAL A 41 4.90 8.97 -8.16
N LEU A 42 6.20 9.02 -7.85
CA LEU A 42 6.70 8.80 -6.49
C LEU A 42 6.50 9.99 -5.54
N LYS A 43 6.29 11.20 -6.06
CA LYS A 43 6.33 12.46 -5.29
C LYS A 43 4.97 13.01 -4.86
N ASN A 44 3.89 12.75 -5.59
CA ASN A 44 2.56 13.33 -5.28
C ASN A 44 1.42 12.30 -5.41
N LEU A 45 1.29 11.38 -4.46
CA LEU A 45 0.13 10.49 -4.37
C LEU A 45 -0.68 10.77 -3.11
N SER A 46 -1.39 11.89 -3.12
CA SER A 46 -2.58 12.04 -2.28
C SER A 46 -3.71 11.31 -2.98
N TYR A 47 -4.26 10.26 -2.39
CA TYR A 47 -5.46 9.64 -2.94
C TYR A 47 -6.65 10.58 -2.73
N ASP A 48 -7.57 10.61 -3.70
CA ASP A 48 -8.79 11.37 -3.53
C ASP A 48 -9.56 10.90 -2.29
N PRO A 49 -10.10 11.83 -1.48
CA PRO A 49 -10.95 11.45 -0.36
C PRO A 49 -12.21 10.73 -0.85
N PRO A 50 -12.94 10.04 0.03
CA PRO A 50 -14.23 9.48 -0.32
C PRO A 50 -15.19 10.57 -0.82
N GLY A 51 -16.17 10.17 -1.64
CA GLY A 51 -17.20 11.08 -2.16
C GLY A 51 -18.00 11.76 -1.03
N GLN A 52 -18.54 12.95 -1.31
CA GLN A 52 -19.23 13.75 -0.30
C GLN A 52 -20.40 13.03 0.37
N ASP A 53 -21.13 12.19 -0.38
CA ASP A 53 -22.24 11.41 0.16
C ASP A 53 -21.78 10.48 1.29
N LEU A 54 -20.62 9.83 1.14
CA LEU A 54 -20.07 8.91 2.14
C LEU A 54 -19.55 9.66 3.38
N LEU A 55 -19.03 10.88 3.18
CA LEU A 55 -18.53 11.78 4.23
C LEU A 55 -19.63 12.62 4.91
N SER A 56 -20.87 12.54 4.42
CA SER A 56 -22.00 13.26 4.98
C SER A 56 -22.34 12.79 6.40
N HIS A 57 -22.08 11.51 6.70
CA HIS A 57 -22.17 10.93 8.02
C HIS A 57 -20.93 11.25 8.88
N GLU A 58 -21.15 11.73 10.10
CA GLU A 58 -20.10 12.12 11.05
C GLU A 58 -19.14 10.96 11.35
N GLN A 59 -19.67 9.78 11.65
CA GLN A 59 -18.86 8.61 11.94
C GLN A 59 -17.97 8.19 10.76
N ASN A 60 -18.45 8.26 9.52
CA ASN A 60 -17.63 7.96 8.35
C ASN A 60 -16.50 8.98 8.15
N ARG A 61 -16.76 10.24 8.50
CA ARG A 61 -15.73 11.29 8.50
C ARG A 61 -14.67 11.02 9.55
N GLU A 62 -15.06 10.62 10.76
CA GLU A 62 -14.12 10.23 11.82
C GLU A 62 -13.32 8.98 11.44
N ALA A 63 -13.96 8.00 10.82
CA ALA A 63 -13.31 6.82 10.28
C ALA A 63 -12.28 7.18 9.19
N TRP A 64 -12.61 8.13 8.31
CA TRP A 64 -11.68 8.64 7.31
C TRP A 64 -10.47 9.32 7.96
N GLN A 65 -10.69 10.20 8.94
CA GLN A 65 -9.59 10.85 9.66
C GLN A 65 -8.72 9.83 10.41
N THR A 66 -9.34 8.80 10.97
CA THR A 66 -8.64 7.67 11.60
C THR A 66 -7.77 6.95 10.59
N PHE A 67 -8.29 6.66 9.38
CA PHE A 67 -7.51 6.07 8.30
C PHE A 67 -6.31 6.96 7.92
N VAL A 68 -6.54 8.25 7.67
CA VAL A 68 -5.49 9.19 7.24
C VAL A 68 -4.37 9.27 8.28
N LYS A 69 -4.72 9.35 9.57
CA LYS A 69 -3.75 9.41 10.66
C LYS A 69 -2.99 8.10 10.86
N THR A 70 -3.69 6.98 10.70
CA THR A 70 -3.19 5.64 11.09
C THR A 70 -2.43 4.94 9.98
N TYR A 71 -2.74 5.22 8.71
CA TYR A 71 -2.17 4.52 7.55
C TYR A 71 -1.57 5.49 6.54
N GLU A 72 -2.32 6.46 6.03
CA GLU A 72 -1.84 7.32 4.94
C GLU A 72 -0.65 8.21 5.36
N THR A 73 -0.78 8.93 6.47
CA THR A 73 0.28 9.83 6.97
C THR A 73 1.56 9.07 7.29
N PRO A 74 1.53 7.91 7.99
CA PRO A 74 2.72 7.08 8.17
C PRO A 74 3.34 6.63 6.84
N VAL A 75 2.56 6.15 5.87
CA VAL A 75 3.11 5.69 4.58
C VAL A 75 3.76 6.83 3.80
N ARG A 76 3.20 8.04 3.87
CA ARG A 76 3.84 9.24 3.31
C ARG A 76 5.23 9.47 3.91
N LYS A 77 5.41 9.26 5.22
CA LYS A 77 6.74 9.35 5.85
C LYS A 77 7.71 8.29 5.33
N VAL A 78 7.23 7.07 5.02
CA VAL A 78 8.08 6.04 4.39
C VAL A 78 8.49 6.46 2.98
N GLN A 79 7.58 7.09 2.23
CA GLN A 79 7.91 7.66 0.92
C GLN A 79 8.93 8.80 1.04
N ASP A 80 8.73 9.74 1.97
CA ASP A 80 9.66 10.86 2.20
C ASP A 80 11.04 10.34 2.63
N TRP A 81 11.07 9.32 3.49
CA TRP A 81 12.29 8.60 3.88
C TRP A 81 12.99 7.99 2.66
N TYR A 82 12.26 7.27 1.80
CA TYR A 82 12.84 6.69 0.59
C TYR A 82 13.39 7.76 -0.36
N ASN A 83 12.60 8.81 -0.60
CA ASN A 83 12.97 9.92 -1.49
C ASN A 83 14.16 10.73 -0.95
N SER A 84 14.45 10.67 0.35
CA SER A 84 15.62 11.33 0.93
C SER A 84 16.95 10.65 0.58
N ILE A 85 16.92 9.41 0.09
CA ILE A 85 18.11 8.62 -0.25
C ILE A 85 18.62 9.02 -1.65
N THR A 86 19.44 10.06 -1.70
CA THR A 86 19.97 10.62 -2.95
C THR A 86 21.45 10.31 -3.18
N ASP A 87 22.17 9.97 -2.12
CA ASP A 87 23.60 9.71 -2.11
C ASP A 87 23.97 8.79 -0.93
N LYS A 88 25.27 8.55 -0.75
CA LYS A 88 25.77 7.68 0.32
C LYS A 88 25.44 8.21 1.72
N GLU A 89 25.63 9.49 1.99
CA GLU A 89 25.48 10.04 3.36
C GLU A 89 24.02 10.00 3.80
N SER A 90 23.11 10.35 2.89
CA SER A 90 21.66 10.21 3.09
C SER A 90 21.22 8.75 3.21
N ALA A 91 21.83 7.82 2.47
CA ALA A 91 21.58 6.38 2.63
C ALA A 91 22.00 5.86 4.02
N ASP A 92 23.17 6.28 4.54
CA ASP A 92 23.62 5.92 5.89
C ASP A 92 22.65 6.49 6.95
N ALA A 93 22.22 7.75 6.81
CA ALA A 93 21.24 8.36 7.71
C ALA A 93 19.86 7.67 7.66
N ALA A 94 19.42 7.27 6.46
CA ALA A 94 18.18 6.53 6.26
C ALA A 94 18.23 5.14 6.91
N ALA A 95 19.40 4.49 6.93
CA ALA A 95 19.60 3.22 7.61
C ALA A 95 19.36 3.34 9.12
N ASP A 96 19.88 4.39 9.75
CA ASP A 96 19.72 4.66 11.18
C ASP A 96 18.26 4.91 11.56
N SER A 97 17.50 5.60 10.71
CA SER A 97 16.09 5.91 10.97
C SER A 97 15.14 4.74 10.67
N PHE A 98 15.54 3.76 9.86
CA PHE A 98 14.65 2.70 9.37
C PHE A 98 13.91 1.96 10.49
N ASN A 99 14.65 1.47 11.50
CA ASN A 99 14.07 0.65 12.57
C ASN A 99 13.06 1.43 13.42
N LYS A 100 13.26 2.74 13.54
CA LYS A 100 12.41 3.63 14.34
C LYS A 100 11.21 4.12 13.55
N ASP A 101 11.44 4.57 12.33
CA ASP A 101 10.47 5.38 11.58
C ASP A 101 9.77 4.60 10.47
N VAL A 102 10.36 3.53 9.95
CA VAL A 102 9.83 2.76 8.79
C VAL A 102 9.33 1.37 9.19
N LEU A 103 10.14 0.62 9.94
CA LEU A 103 9.84 -0.77 10.30
C LEU A 103 8.49 -0.97 11.00
N PRO A 104 8.06 -0.10 11.95
CA PRO A 104 6.75 -0.25 12.58
C PRO A 104 5.59 -0.09 11.58
N ILE A 105 5.74 0.79 10.61
CA ILE A 105 4.73 1.08 9.57
C ILE A 105 4.64 -0.11 8.62
N LEU A 106 5.79 -0.62 8.17
CA LEU A 106 5.88 -1.81 7.33
C LEU A 106 5.18 -3.01 7.99
N LYS A 107 5.47 -3.27 9.27
CA LYS A 107 4.84 -4.36 10.03
C LYS A 107 3.33 -4.20 10.14
N LYS A 108 2.84 -2.99 10.41
CA LYS A 108 1.39 -2.72 10.50
C LYS A 108 0.65 -3.01 9.20
N LEU A 109 1.30 -2.70 8.08
CA LEU A 109 0.80 -2.93 6.72
C LEU A 109 1.21 -4.29 6.17
N THR A 110 1.84 -5.17 6.95
CA THR A 110 2.13 -6.54 6.53
C THR A 110 0.92 -7.41 6.80
N GLY A 111 0.50 -8.16 5.79
CA GLY A 111 -0.61 -9.11 5.90
C GLY A 111 -1.51 -9.10 4.67
N SER A 112 -2.31 -10.15 4.56
CA SER A 112 -3.27 -10.34 3.48
C SER A 112 -4.42 -9.34 3.54
N SER A 113 -5.21 -9.27 2.48
CA SER A 113 -6.43 -8.49 2.41
C SER A 113 -7.42 -8.85 3.53
N ALA A 114 -7.53 -10.13 3.87
CA ALA A 114 -8.35 -10.61 4.98
C ALA A 114 -7.83 -10.16 6.35
N GLU A 115 -6.51 -10.12 6.55
CA GLU A 115 -5.90 -9.61 7.79
C GLU A 115 -6.05 -8.09 7.91
N MET A 116 -5.88 -7.36 6.82
CA MET A 116 -6.14 -5.92 6.79
C MET A 116 -7.62 -5.63 7.05
N LYS A 117 -8.53 -6.42 6.49
CA LYS A 117 -9.97 -6.30 6.75
C LYS A 117 -10.29 -6.39 8.23
N LYS A 118 -9.66 -7.31 8.98
CA LYS A 118 -9.85 -7.39 10.44
C LYS A 118 -9.52 -6.07 11.15
N GLN A 119 -8.41 -5.42 10.78
CA GLN A 119 -8.05 -4.11 11.34
C GLN A 119 -9.06 -3.02 10.98
N VAL A 120 -9.69 -3.11 9.79
CA VAL A 120 -10.69 -2.15 9.34
C VAL A 120 -12.03 -2.35 10.03
N LEU A 121 -12.40 -3.59 10.36
CA LEU A 121 -13.64 -3.90 11.08
C LEU A 121 -13.66 -3.28 12.49
N ASP A 122 -12.48 -3.05 13.08
CA ASP A 122 -12.33 -2.35 14.36
C ASP A 122 -12.57 -0.83 14.26
N ILE A 123 -12.64 -0.27 13.05
CA ILE A 123 -12.94 1.14 12.81
C ILE A 123 -14.46 1.31 12.70
N PRO A 124 -15.10 2.06 13.63
CA PRO A 124 -16.54 2.31 13.57
C PRO A 124 -16.87 3.13 12.32
N ALA A 125 -17.57 2.54 11.37
CA ALA A 125 -18.00 3.20 10.12
C ALA A 125 -19.09 2.37 9.42
N SER A 126 -19.73 2.92 8.40
CA SER A 126 -20.63 2.15 7.53
C SER A 126 -19.88 1.06 6.75
N PRO A 127 -20.55 -0.02 6.30
CA PRO A 127 -19.93 -1.07 5.49
C PRO A 127 -19.21 -0.53 4.25
N GLU A 128 -19.80 0.47 3.59
CA GLU A 128 -19.26 1.14 2.39
C GLU A 128 -17.97 1.89 2.73
N MET A 129 -17.94 2.56 3.88
CA MET A 129 -16.76 3.27 4.35
C MET A 129 -15.66 2.31 4.76
N GLN A 130 -15.98 1.20 5.43
CA GLN A 130 -15.02 0.14 5.74
C GLN A 130 -14.42 -0.48 4.46
N LYS A 131 -15.25 -0.79 3.46
CA LYS A 131 -14.76 -1.26 2.14
C LYS A 131 -13.81 -0.25 1.51
N PHE A 132 -14.16 1.03 1.56
CA PHE A 132 -13.32 2.10 1.02
C PHE A 132 -11.98 2.21 1.77
N ILE A 133 -12.00 2.12 3.10
CA ILE A 133 -10.77 2.15 3.91
C ILE A 133 -9.89 0.94 3.60
N LEU A 134 -10.45 -0.28 3.51
CA LEU A 134 -9.66 -1.46 3.14
C LEU A 134 -9.00 -1.26 1.78
N LEU A 135 -9.76 -0.82 0.79
CA LEU A 135 -9.22 -0.51 -0.52
C LEU A 135 -8.02 0.45 -0.45
N ARG A 136 -8.15 1.55 0.32
CA ARG A 136 -7.05 2.52 0.47
C ARG A 136 -5.85 1.90 1.17
N ILE A 137 -6.04 1.04 2.17
CA ILE A 137 -4.94 0.28 2.79
C ILE A 137 -4.23 -0.61 1.77
N LEU A 138 -4.97 -1.35 0.94
CA LEU A 138 -4.39 -2.23 -0.08
C LEU A 138 -3.59 -1.43 -1.13
N GLN A 139 -4.06 -0.23 -1.48
CA GLN A 139 -3.32 0.69 -2.35
C GLN A 139 -2.01 1.17 -1.70
N LEU A 140 -2.05 1.53 -0.41
CA LEU A 140 -0.86 1.89 0.36
C LEU A 140 0.13 0.72 0.47
N GLN A 141 -0.34 -0.52 0.65
CA GLN A 141 0.53 -1.70 0.60
C GLN A 141 1.21 -1.81 -0.77
N SER A 142 0.46 -1.70 -1.87
CA SER A 142 1.09 -1.74 -3.19
C SER A 142 2.10 -0.63 -3.41
N ARG A 143 1.92 0.54 -2.79
CA ARG A 143 2.92 1.62 -2.85
C ARG A 143 4.22 1.24 -2.15
N LEU A 144 4.13 0.60 -0.99
CA LEU A 144 5.31 0.12 -0.28
C LEU A 144 6.01 -1.01 -1.06
N LEU A 145 5.31 -1.80 -1.90
CA LEU A 145 5.96 -2.76 -2.80
C LEU A 145 6.91 -2.06 -3.78
N VAL A 146 6.47 -0.95 -4.37
CA VAL A 146 7.29 -0.16 -5.30
C VAL A 146 8.59 0.34 -4.65
N ILE A 147 8.56 0.62 -3.34
CA ILE A 147 9.73 1.05 -2.57
C ILE A 147 10.62 -0.15 -2.23
N PHE A 148 10.06 -1.20 -1.63
CA PHE A 148 10.86 -2.26 -1.01
C PHE A 148 11.27 -3.39 -1.96
N SER A 149 10.55 -3.62 -3.06
CA SER A 149 10.94 -4.60 -4.08
C SER A 149 12.31 -4.28 -4.69
N PRO A 150 12.57 -3.09 -5.27
CA PRO A 150 13.88 -2.78 -5.83
C PRO A 150 14.97 -2.81 -4.77
N MET A 151 14.71 -2.28 -3.57
CA MET A 151 15.68 -2.36 -2.46
C MET A 151 16.06 -3.82 -2.11
N GLN A 152 15.13 -4.77 -2.19
CA GLN A 152 15.44 -6.18 -1.93
C GLN A 152 16.25 -6.82 -3.07
N GLU A 153 15.98 -6.46 -4.32
CA GLU A 153 16.68 -6.98 -5.51
C GLU A 153 18.10 -6.41 -5.64
N GLU A 154 18.30 -5.15 -5.26
CA GLU A 154 19.58 -4.44 -5.24
C GLU A 154 20.61 -4.98 -4.22
N ARG A 155 20.36 -6.17 -3.63
CA ARG A 155 21.34 -6.90 -2.80
C ARG A 155 22.71 -7.13 -3.48
N GLN A 156 22.81 -6.92 -4.79
CA GLN A 156 24.08 -6.86 -5.50
C GLN A 156 24.44 -5.39 -5.74
N MET A 157 25.56 -4.93 -5.17
CA MET A 157 26.13 -3.59 -5.36
C MET A 157 26.31 -3.26 -6.85
N HIS A 158 25.27 -2.74 -7.50
CA HIS A 158 25.39 -2.18 -8.85
C HIS A 158 25.93 -0.76 -8.73
N SER A 159 27.04 -0.46 -9.42
CA SER A 159 27.79 0.82 -9.34
C SER A 159 26.97 2.08 -9.61
N ASN A 160 25.75 1.94 -10.11
CA ASN A 160 24.93 3.03 -10.64
C ASN A 160 23.75 3.40 -9.73
N THR A 161 23.63 2.82 -8.54
CA THR A 161 22.51 3.13 -7.61
C THR A 161 22.96 4.07 -6.49
N CYS A 162 22.05 4.93 -5.99
CA CYS A 162 22.34 5.85 -4.88
C CYS A 162 22.73 5.10 -3.59
N TYR A 163 22.40 3.82 -3.48
CA TYR A 163 22.75 2.94 -2.37
C TYR A 163 24.19 2.41 -2.43
N CYS A 164 24.84 2.42 -3.61
CA CYS A 164 26.07 1.66 -3.89
C CYS A 164 27.29 2.02 -2.98
N GLY A 165 27.21 3.11 -2.21
CA GLY A 165 28.23 3.48 -1.23
C GLY A 165 27.91 3.16 0.24
N SER A 166 26.66 2.82 0.58
CA SER A 166 26.21 2.71 1.97
C SER A 166 26.23 1.27 2.46
N LYS A 167 27.36 0.88 3.05
CA LYS A 167 27.47 -0.43 3.73
C LYS A 167 26.45 -0.54 4.87
N LEU A 168 26.17 0.56 5.57
CA LEU A 168 25.26 0.59 6.71
C LEU A 168 23.82 0.29 6.32
N LEU A 169 23.33 0.85 5.21
CA LEU A 169 21.99 0.56 4.69
C LEU A 169 21.84 -0.92 4.33
N PHE A 170 22.83 -1.47 3.62
CA PHE A 170 22.82 -2.89 3.27
C PHE A 170 22.87 -3.79 4.50
N GLU A 171 23.74 -3.54 5.48
CA GLU A 171 23.83 -4.38 6.68
C GLU A 171 22.60 -4.26 7.59
N THR A 172 22.05 -3.05 7.73
CA THR A 172 20.95 -2.76 8.67
C THR A 172 19.58 -3.14 8.11
N ILE A 173 19.35 -2.90 6.81
CA ILE A 173 18.05 -3.10 6.18
C ILE A 173 18.01 -4.42 5.41
N LEU A 174 19.01 -4.67 4.56
CA LEU A 174 18.97 -5.72 3.54
C LEU A 174 19.78 -6.97 3.92
N GLY A 175 20.57 -6.90 4.98
CA GLY A 175 21.47 -7.95 5.45
C GLY A 175 20.71 -9.25 5.67
N LEU A 176 21.30 -10.38 5.28
CA LEU A 176 20.64 -11.69 5.32
C LEU A 176 20.09 -12.07 6.70
N THR A 177 20.74 -11.60 7.76
CA THR A 177 20.35 -11.84 9.16
C THR A 177 19.59 -10.67 9.79
N ALA A 178 19.46 -9.53 9.09
CA ALA A 178 18.81 -8.34 9.63
C ALA A 178 17.31 -8.58 9.85
N PRO A 179 16.75 -8.21 11.01
CA PRO A 179 15.32 -8.27 11.26
C PRO A 179 14.49 -7.48 10.22
N SER A 180 15.03 -6.36 9.76
CA SER A 180 14.47 -5.51 8.70
C SER A 180 14.30 -6.26 7.38
N SER A 181 15.31 -7.04 6.98
CA SER A 181 15.31 -7.82 5.75
C SER A 181 14.21 -8.86 5.77
N ARG A 182 14.02 -9.55 6.90
CA ARG A 182 12.91 -10.50 7.10
C ARG A 182 11.56 -9.81 7.06
N ALA A 183 11.42 -8.66 7.70
CA ALA A 183 10.17 -7.90 7.69
C ALA A 183 9.79 -7.45 6.27
N ILE A 184 10.77 -6.99 5.48
CA ILE A 184 10.58 -6.67 4.05
C ILE A 184 10.15 -7.92 3.28
N SER A 185 10.85 -9.05 3.43
CA SER A 185 10.46 -10.30 2.76
C SER A 185 9.05 -10.77 3.13
N GLN A 186 8.66 -10.67 4.41
CA GLN A 186 7.32 -11.00 4.87
C GLN A 186 6.27 -10.07 4.26
N PHE A 187 6.55 -8.76 4.22
CA PHE A 187 5.67 -7.79 3.60
C PHE A 187 5.46 -8.09 2.11
N LEU A 188 6.54 -8.27 1.35
CA LEU A 188 6.49 -8.59 -0.08
C LEU A 188 5.73 -9.90 -0.32
N GLY A 189 5.98 -10.93 0.50
CA GLY A 189 5.28 -12.21 0.42
C GLY A 189 3.79 -12.12 0.77
N SER A 190 3.39 -11.24 1.68
CA SER A 190 1.98 -11.08 2.07
C SER A 190 1.09 -10.54 0.95
N ARG A 191 1.69 -10.01 -0.12
CA ARG A 191 0.99 -9.42 -1.27
C ARG A 191 0.82 -10.37 -2.45
N SER A 192 1.25 -11.63 -2.35
CA SER A 192 1.05 -12.64 -3.39
C SER A 192 -0.35 -13.27 -3.36
N GLU A 193 -1.40 -12.48 -3.11
CA GLU A 193 -2.79 -12.93 -3.13
C GLU A 193 -3.33 -12.99 -4.56
N THR A 194 -4.24 -13.94 -4.82
CA THR A 194 -4.94 -14.01 -6.10
C THR A 194 -6.06 -12.96 -6.18
N GLU A 195 -6.52 -12.64 -7.40
CA GLU A 195 -7.66 -11.75 -7.59
C GLU A 195 -8.92 -12.34 -6.94
N GLU A 196 -9.08 -13.66 -7.00
CA GLU A 196 -10.18 -14.39 -6.39
C GLU A 196 -10.19 -14.26 -4.86
N ASP A 197 -9.04 -14.38 -4.21
CA ASP A 197 -8.91 -14.25 -2.75
C ASP A 197 -9.24 -12.83 -2.28
N MET A 198 -8.72 -11.83 -3.01
CA MET A 198 -9.05 -10.43 -2.74
C MET A 198 -10.55 -10.18 -2.90
N LYS A 199 -11.15 -10.67 -3.99
CA LYS A 199 -12.58 -10.51 -4.25
C LYS A 199 -13.44 -11.18 -3.17
N ALA A 200 -13.05 -12.38 -2.73
CA ALA A 200 -13.74 -13.09 -1.65
C ALA A 200 -13.75 -12.25 -0.36
N THR A 201 -12.63 -11.63 -0.01
CA THR A 201 -12.52 -10.73 1.16
C THR A 201 -13.53 -9.58 1.11
N PHE A 202 -13.77 -9.01 -0.08
CA PHE A 202 -14.76 -7.94 -0.25
C PHE A 202 -16.22 -8.42 -0.25
N GLN A 203 -16.47 -9.69 -0.54
CA GLN A 203 -17.81 -10.29 -0.58
C GLN A 203 -18.27 -10.84 0.77
N GLU A 204 -17.33 -11.23 1.63
CA GLU A 204 -17.61 -11.60 3.00
C GLU A 204 -18.33 -10.49 3.78
N PRO A 205 -19.05 -10.82 4.89
CA PRO A 205 -19.71 -9.84 5.72
C PRO A 205 -18.79 -8.70 6.18
N TRP A 206 -19.38 -7.52 6.29
CA TRP A 206 -18.76 -6.30 6.79
C TRP A 206 -19.41 -5.91 8.11
N GLY A 207 -18.90 -4.86 8.77
CA GLY A 207 -19.51 -4.34 9.99
C GLY A 207 -21.00 -4.08 9.80
N THR A 208 -21.78 -4.13 10.87
CA THR A 208 -23.19 -3.78 10.82
C THR A 208 -23.34 -2.26 10.66
N GLU A 209 -24.32 -1.82 9.89
CA GLU A 209 -24.73 -0.41 9.96
C GLU A 209 -25.02 -0.04 11.43
N PRO A 210 -24.49 1.09 11.91
CA PRO A 210 -24.95 1.62 13.19
C PRO A 210 -26.44 1.98 13.08
N PRO A 211 -27.19 1.87 14.20
CA PRO A 211 -28.59 2.31 14.26
C PRO A 211 -28.77 3.80 13.98
#